data_AF-A0A9P0YWR0-F1
#
_entry.id   AF-A0A9P0YWR0-F1
#
_cell.length_a   1.000
_cell.length_b   1.000
_cell.length_c   1.000
_cell.angle_alpha   90.00
_cell.angle_beta   90.00
_cell.angle_gamma   90.00
#
_symmetry.space_group_name_H-M   'P 1'
#
loop_
_entity.id
_entity.type
_entity.pdbx_description
1 polymer ?
#
loop_
_entity_poly.entity_id
_entity_poly.type
_entity_poly.pdbx_seq_one_letter_code
_entity_poly.pdbx_strand_id
1 'polypeptide(L)'
;MADKENCSRVTRLAKKRAAEAMAAEQEHHSKKRVVLGEIKNDPNVGVNQIFDNSKPKPRQQKLKTLKDVKAEKVTAVEKCQEDEVEIDAKSDDPQMCSAYVSQIYEYLRQLEAQERRRPLPDYFERVQRDISPNMRGILVDWLVEVAEEYKLLSDTLHLSVTYIDRFLSMNAIIRQNLQLLGVTSMLIAAKYEEISPPHVEDFCYITDNTYTRAEVVKMEAYLLKFLKFEMGNPTVKTFLRRLTRFAQGNNETPDLELEFLSYYLAELSLLDYCCLQFLPSLVASAVIFLSRFTIQPNLHPWSQALTHYSGYKPSDVRDCVLIIHDLQLSRRGCDLFAIREKYKQHKFKCVSLLSSQPEIPDSYFDDSKL
;
A
#
# COMPACT_ATOMS: atom_id res chain seq x y z
N MET A 1 35.15 4.14 1.59
CA MET A 1 35.27 3.45 0.28
C MET A 1 34.63 2.07 0.31
N ALA A 2 34.79 1.30 1.40
CA ALA A 2 34.16 -0.02 1.57
C ALA A 2 32.61 0.00 1.52
N ASP A 3 31.93 1.01 2.09
CA ASP A 3 30.46 1.07 2.06
C ASP A 3 29.88 1.32 0.66
N LYS A 4 30.61 2.03 -0.21
CA LYS A 4 30.21 2.24 -1.62
C LYS A 4 30.40 0.98 -2.47
N GLU A 5 31.44 0.19 -2.20
CA GLU A 5 31.68 -1.08 -2.89
C GLU A 5 30.72 -2.18 -2.45
N ASN A 6 30.33 -2.20 -1.17
CA ASN A 6 29.38 -3.19 -0.67
C ASN A 6 27.94 -2.87 -1.13
N CYS A 7 27.58 -1.57 -1.16
CA CYS A 7 26.29 -1.11 -1.69
C CYS A 7 26.17 -1.41 -3.19
N SER A 8 27.17 -1.05 -4.02
CA SER A 8 27.15 -1.32 -5.47
C SER A 8 27.07 -2.81 -5.83
N ARG A 9 27.54 -3.70 -4.95
CA ARG A 9 27.43 -5.16 -5.12
C ARG A 9 26.02 -5.68 -4.81
N VAL A 10 25.33 -5.08 -3.83
CA VAL A 10 23.92 -5.36 -3.52
C VAL A 10 23.02 -4.87 -4.67
N THR A 11 23.24 -3.65 -5.18
CA THR A 11 22.52 -3.11 -6.34
C THR A 11 22.74 -3.96 -7.59
N ARG A 12 23.94 -4.54 -7.79
CA ARG A 12 24.24 -5.44 -8.92
C ARG A 12 23.53 -6.80 -8.82
N LEU A 13 23.31 -7.31 -7.60
CA LEU A 13 22.57 -8.56 -7.36
C LEU A 13 21.07 -8.37 -7.53
N ALA A 14 20.51 -7.26 -7.06
CA ALA A 14 19.11 -6.92 -7.26
C ALA A 14 18.80 -6.56 -8.72
N LYS A 15 19.69 -5.82 -9.38
CA LYS A 15 19.73 -5.59 -10.84
C LYS A 15 19.69 -6.90 -11.64
N LYS A 16 20.49 -7.89 -11.24
CA LYS A 16 20.50 -9.21 -11.85
C LYS A 16 19.15 -9.92 -11.65
N ARG A 17 18.54 -9.85 -10.46
CA ARG A 17 17.22 -10.43 -10.20
C ARG A 17 16.07 -9.77 -10.98
N ALA A 18 16.02 -8.45 -11.07
CA ALA A 18 14.97 -7.76 -11.82
C ALA A 18 15.06 -8.07 -13.32
N ALA A 19 16.26 -7.98 -13.90
CA ALA A 19 16.49 -8.31 -15.31
C ALA A 19 16.31 -9.82 -15.59
N GLU A 20 16.79 -10.71 -14.72
CA GLU A 20 16.64 -12.16 -14.87
C GLU A 20 15.22 -12.65 -14.59
N ALA A 21 14.46 -12.07 -13.66
CA ALA A 21 13.06 -12.42 -13.45
C ALA A 21 12.21 -12.02 -14.67
N MET A 22 12.47 -10.83 -15.24
CA MET A 22 11.82 -10.37 -16.47
C MET A 22 12.24 -11.19 -17.72
N ALA A 23 13.44 -11.81 -17.69
CA ALA A 23 13.95 -12.67 -18.76
C ALA A 23 13.63 -14.17 -18.58
N ALA A 24 13.55 -14.70 -17.36
CA ALA A 24 13.30 -16.12 -17.07
C ALA A 24 11.86 -16.53 -17.44
N GLU A 25 10.89 -15.61 -17.32
CA GLU A 25 9.55 -15.80 -17.88
C GLU A 25 9.51 -15.76 -19.42
N GLN A 26 10.62 -15.43 -20.11
CA GLN A 26 10.73 -15.58 -21.58
C GLN A 26 11.04 -17.03 -22.00
N GLU A 27 11.70 -17.84 -21.17
CA GLU A 27 12.07 -19.22 -21.53
C GLU A 27 10.90 -20.21 -21.40
N HIS A 28 9.91 -19.93 -20.54
CA HIS A 28 8.78 -20.84 -20.34
C HIS A 28 7.78 -20.88 -21.52
N HIS A 29 7.95 -20.00 -22.51
CA HIS A 29 7.10 -19.95 -23.71
C HIS A 29 7.82 -20.10 -25.05
N SER A 30 9.12 -20.43 -25.06
CA SER A 30 9.83 -20.67 -26.33
C SER A 30 10.91 -21.74 -26.22
N LYS A 31 10.55 -23.01 -26.50
CA LYS A 31 11.40 -24.00 -27.20
C LYS A 31 10.57 -25.16 -27.79
N LYS A 32 10.49 -25.07 -29.12
CA LYS A 32 10.22 -25.99 -30.25
C LYS A 32 9.96 -27.51 -30.07
N ARG A 33 9.07 -27.95 -30.97
CA ARG A 33 8.81 -29.29 -31.56
C ARG A 33 10.03 -30.22 -31.71
N VAL A 34 9.88 -31.47 -31.26
CA VAL A 34 10.46 -32.73 -31.82
C VAL A 34 9.43 -33.88 -31.60
N VAL A 35 9.42 -34.86 -32.51
CA VAL A 35 8.42 -35.94 -32.72
C VAL A 35 8.87 -37.30 -32.11
N LEU A 36 7.89 -38.19 -31.85
CA LEU A 36 7.91 -39.60 -31.36
C LEU A 36 8.01 -39.77 -29.83
N GLY A 37 7.20 -40.56 -29.12
CA GLY A 37 6.09 -41.48 -29.43
C GLY A 37 5.59 -42.13 -28.12
N GLU A 38 4.36 -42.65 -28.14
CA GLU A 38 3.69 -43.53 -27.14
C GLU A 38 3.01 -42.89 -25.88
N ILE A 39 1.73 -42.53 -26.09
CA ILE A 39 0.50 -42.82 -25.32
C ILE A 39 0.59 -43.06 -23.78
N LYS A 40 -0.15 -42.24 -23.00
CA LYS A 40 -1.37 -42.67 -22.26
C LYS A 40 -2.24 -41.49 -21.82
N ASN A 41 -3.52 -41.56 -22.20
CA ASN A 41 -4.64 -40.77 -21.67
C ASN A 41 -5.00 -41.27 -20.26
N ASP A 42 -5.41 -40.38 -19.34
CA ASP A 42 -6.83 -40.08 -19.12
C ASP A 42 -7.03 -38.97 -18.04
N PRO A 43 -8.22 -38.32 -18.00
CA PRO A 43 -8.50 -37.01 -17.38
C PRO A 43 -9.19 -37.13 -16.01
N ASN A 44 -9.90 -36.05 -15.58
CA ASN A 44 -10.80 -35.86 -14.41
C ASN A 44 -10.17 -35.25 -13.16
N VAL A 45 -10.76 -34.33 -12.36
CA VAL A 45 -12.07 -33.62 -12.19
C VAL A 45 -11.70 -32.47 -11.23
N GLY A 46 -12.32 -31.28 -11.12
CA GLY A 46 -13.54 -30.72 -11.66
C GLY A 46 -13.90 -29.47 -10.86
N VAL A 47 -14.47 -28.50 -11.57
CA VAL A 47 -15.15 -27.31 -11.07
C VAL A 47 -16.45 -27.74 -10.39
N ASN A 48 -16.85 -27.09 -9.29
CA ASN A 48 -18.25 -27.02 -8.89
C ASN A 48 -18.58 -25.68 -8.21
N GLN A 49 -19.36 -24.88 -8.93
CA GLN A 49 -20.28 -23.88 -8.40
C GLN A 49 -21.60 -24.58 -8.04
N ILE A 50 -22.23 -24.22 -6.92
CA ILE A 50 -23.67 -24.41 -6.71
C ILE A 50 -24.24 -23.19 -6.01
N PHE A 51 -25.14 -22.49 -6.70
CA PHE A 51 -26.19 -21.63 -6.13
C PHE A 51 -27.25 -22.51 -5.48
N ASP A 52 -27.79 -22.13 -4.32
CA ASP A 52 -29.20 -22.41 -4.06
C ASP A 52 -29.88 -21.38 -3.15
N ASN A 53 -31.11 -21.07 -3.54
CA ASN A 53 -32.05 -20.12 -2.96
C ASN A 53 -33.07 -20.92 -2.14
N SER A 54 -33.24 -20.64 -0.85
CA SER A 54 -34.55 -20.88 -0.20
C SER A 54 -34.73 -20.09 1.10
N LYS A 55 -35.87 -19.37 1.17
CA LYS A 55 -36.46 -18.84 2.41
C LYS A 55 -37.34 -19.91 3.07
N PRO A 56 -37.51 -19.87 4.40
CA PRO A 56 -38.87 -19.63 4.91
C PRO A 56 -38.95 -18.72 6.16
N LYS A 57 -40.12 -18.06 6.35
CA LYS A 57 -40.61 -17.42 7.60
C LYS A 57 -41.66 -18.35 8.26
N PRO A 58 -42.36 -17.96 9.35
CA PRO A 58 -41.92 -17.69 10.73
C PRO A 58 -42.67 -18.60 11.75
N ARG A 59 -42.21 -18.70 13.01
CA ARG A 59 -43.05 -19.27 14.09
C ARG A 59 -42.83 -18.55 15.43
N GLN A 60 -43.94 -18.03 15.96
CA GLN A 60 -44.10 -17.51 17.31
C GLN A 60 -44.27 -18.68 18.31
N GLN A 61 -43.76 -18.57 19.54
CA GLN A 61 -44.54 -18.72 20.79
C GLN A 61 -43.71 -18.58 22.09
N LYS A 62 -44.11 -17.56 22.88
CA LYS A 62 -44.39 -17.55 24.34
C LYS A 62 -43.38 -18.09 25.36
N LEU A 63 -42.78 -17.12 26.07
CA LEU A 63 -42.92 -16.84 27.52
C LEU A 63 -43.14 -18.01 28.49
N LYS A 64 -42.14 -18.25 29.36
CA LYS A 64 -42.33 -18.65 30.76
C LYS A 64 -41.30 -17.98 31.67
N THR A 65 -41.82 -17.27 32.67
CA THR A 65 -41.20 -16.70 33.85
C THR A 65 -40.74 -17.79 34.83
N LEU A 66 -39.71 -17.51 35.65
CA LEU A 66 -39.66 -17.76 37.11
C LEU A 66 -38.33 -17.25 37.73
N LYS A 67 -38.44 -16.15 38.49
CA LYS A 67 -37.88 -15.78 39.82
C LYS A 67 -36.36 -15.83 40.11
N ASP A 68 -35.85 -14.62 40.35
CA ASP A 68 -35.12 -14.11 41.53
C ASP A 68 -34.21 -15.04 42.36
N VAL A 69 -32.90 -14.77 42.31
CA VAL A 69 -32.00 -14.84 43.48
C VAL A 69 -31.06 -13.62 43.44
N LYS A 70 -30.89 -12.98 44.62
CA LYS A 70 -30.20 -11.71 44.86
C LYS A 70 -28.66 -11.82 44.82
N ALA A 71 -28.07 -10.80 44.19
CA ALA A 71 -26.92 -9.96 44.57
C ALA A 71 -25.66 -10.57 45.20
N GLU A 72 -24.53 -10.37 44.50
CA GLU A 72 -23.26 -9.97 45.09
C GLU A 72 -22.49 -9.01 44.15
N LYS A 73 -21.87 -8.00 44.73
CA LYS A 73 -21.17 -6.86 44.08
C LYS A 73 -19.75 -7.23 43.65
N VAL A 74 -19.08 -6.24 43.02
CA VAL A 74 -17.63 -6.10 42.72
C VAL A 74 -17.34 -6.49 41.25
N THR A 75 -16.86 -5.64 40.34
CA THR A 75 -15.96 -4.47 40.41
C THR A 75 -16.23 -3.52 39.23
N ALA A 76 -15.90 -2.24 39.43
CA ALA A 76 -16.08 -1.16 38.46
C ALA A 76 -15.38 -1.44 37.12
N VAL A 77 -16.15 -1.35 36.03
CA VAL A 77 -15.59 -1.12 34.70
C VAL A 77 -15.28 0.37 34.64
N GLU A 78 -13.98 0.70 34.69
CA GLU A 78 -13.51 2.03 34.32
C GLU A 78 -13.95 2.29 32.88
N LYS A 79 -14.98 3.11 32.72
CA LYS A 79 -15.22 3.80 31.46
C LYS A 79 -14.05 4.76 31.29
N CYS A 80 -13.13 4.45 30.38
CA CYS A 80 -12.25 5.48 29.83
C CYS A 80 -13.15 6.51 29.15
N GLN A 81 -13.32 7.66 29.79
CA GLN A 81 -13.80 8.86 29.11
C GLN A 81 -12.68 9.26 28.15
N GLU A 82 -12.80 8.88 26.87
CA GLU A 82 -12.05 9.55 25.82
C GLU A 82 -12.65 10.95 25.72
N ASP A 83 -12.04 11.92 26.40
CA ASP A 83 -12.31 13.33 26.14
C ASP A 83 -12.16 13.55 24.63
N GLU A 84 -13.19 14.12 23.98
CA GLU A 84 -13.15 14.47 22.56
C GLU A 84 -12.05 15.52 22.34
N VAL A 85 -10.82 15.06 22.10
CA VAL A 85 -9.70 15.94 21.85
C VAL A 85 -9.82 16.48 20.44
N GLU A 86 -10.20 17.74 20.34
CA GLU A 86 -10.13 18.54 19.12
C GLU A 86 -8.64 18.81 18.81
N ILE A 87 -7.95 17.83 18.22
CA ILE A 87 -6.51 17.91 17.88
C ILE A 87 -6.26 18.99 16.81
N ASP A 88 -7.29 19.38 16.07
CA ASP A 88 -7.28 20.51 15.15
C ASP A 88 -7.47 21.88 15.85
N ALA A 89 -7.56 21.91 17.19
CA ALA A 89 -7.61 23.16 17.96
C ALA A 89 -6.41 24.06 17.65
N LYS A 90 -6.57 25.37 17.89
CA LYS A 90 -5.59 26.42 17.55
C LYS A 90 -4.20 26.11 18.11
N SER A 91 -3.39 25.44 17.30
CA SER A 91 -1.94 25.34 17.48
C SER A 91 -1.32 26.71 17.19
N ASP A 92 -0.43 27.16 18.07
CA ASP A 92 0.36 28.38 17.89
C ASP A 92 1.45 28.23 16.82
N ASP A 93 1.76 27.00 16.39
CA ASP A 93 2.69 26.73 15.29
C ASP A 93 2.07 27.11 13.93
N PRO A 94 2.60 28.13 13.22
CA PRO A 94 2.11 28.51 11.90
C PRO A 94 2.23 27.41 10.86
N GLN A 95 3.16 26.45 11.01
CA GLN A 95 3.32 25.33 10.08
C GLN A 95 2.15 24.33 10.15
N MET A 96 1.40 24.35 11.25
CA MET A 96 0.22 23.49 11.42
C MET A 96 -0.97 23.97 10.63
N CYS A 97 -0.97 25.23 10.17
CA CYS A 97 -2.01 25.82 9.31
C CYS A 97 -3.44 25.54 9.80
N SER A 98 -3.68 25.54 11.12
CA SER A 98 -4.90 25.07 11.78
C SER A 98 -6.20 25.64 11.16
N ALA A 99 -6.17 26.91 10.72
CA ALA A 99 -7.30 27.56 10.05
C ALA A 99 -7.73 26.90 8.71
N TYR A 100 -6.82 26.23 8.01
CA TYR A 100 -7.07 25.62 6.70
C TYR A 100 -7.09 24.09 6.75
N VAL A 101 -6.72 23.48 7.87
CA VAL A 101 -6.55 22.04 8.05
C VAL A 101 -7.78 21.24 7.61
N SER A 102 -8.99 21.69 7.94
CA SER A 102 -10.24 21.02 7.53
C SER A 102 -10.50 21.17 6.02
N GLN A 103 -10.32 22.38 5.47
CA GLN A 103 -10.52 22.66 4.04
C GLN A 103 -9.52 21.90 3.17
N ILE A 104 -8.25 21.83 3.59
CA ILE A 104 -7.20 21.07 2.93
C ILE A 104 -7.58 19.59 2.91
N TYR A 105 -8.01 19.03 4.04
CA TYR A 105 -8.39 17.63 4.11
C TYR A 105 -9.59 17.32 3.21
N GLU A 106 -10.63 18.14 3.26
CA GLU A 106 -11.80 17.99 2.39
C GLU A 106 -11.41 18.06 0.90
N TYR A 107 -10.55 19.01 0.52
CA TYR A 107 -10.03 19.11 -0.83
C TYR A 107 -9.25 17.85 -1.25
N LEU A 108 -8.40 17.31 -0.38
CA LEU A 108 -7.66 16.07 -0.65
C LEU A 108 -8.59 14.86 -0.80
N ARG A 109 -9.64 14.76 0.04
CA ARG A 109 -10.68 13.72 -0.08
C ARG A 109 -11.47 13.83 -1.38
N GLN A 110 -11.79 15.04 -1.81
CA GLN A 110 -12.42 15.28 -3.11
C GLN A 110 -11.48 14.90 -4.27
N LEU A 111 -10.18 15.25 -4.17
CA LEU A 111 -9.19 14.94 -5.20
C LEU A 111 -8.96 13.43 -5.37
N GLU A 112 -8.82 12.67 -4.28
CA GLU A 112 -8.57 11.22 -4.36
C GLU A 112 -9.75 10.45 -4.98
N ALA A 113 -10.97 10.98 -4.82
CA ALA A 113 -12.19 10.38 -5.33
C ALA A 113 -12.43 10.68 -6.83
N GLN A 114 -11.68 11.60 -7.45
CA GLN A 114 -11.85 11.92 -8.87
C GLN A 114 -11.44 10.73 -9.75
N GLU A 115 -12.39 10.19 -10.51
CA GLU A 115 -12.15 9.01 -11.37
C GLU A 115 -10.96 9.18 -12.32
N ARG A 116 -10.79 10.35 -12.94
CA ARG A 116 -9.65 10.64 -13.85
C ARG A 116 -8.27 10.58 -13.18
N ARG A 117 -8.24 10.68 -11.84
CA ARG A 117 -7.01 10.65 -11.02
C ARG A 117 -6.76 9.26 -10.45
N ARG A 118 -7.74 8.36 -10.49
CA ARG A 118 -7.60 7.00 -9.99
C ARG A 118 -7.10 6.06 -11.08
N PRO A 119 -6.21 5.12 -10.73
CA PRO A 119 -5.96 3.98 -11.59
C PRO A 119 -7.21 3.08 -11.64
N LEU A 120 -7.36 2.37 -12.74
CA LEU A 120 -8.41 1.39 -12.95
C LEU A 120 -8.05 0.10 -12.18
N PRO A 121 -8.85 -0.36 -11.21
CA PRO A 121 -8.49 -1.49 -10.34
C PRO A 121 -8.35 -2.84 -11.06
N ASP A 122 -8.84 -2.95 -12.31
CA ASP A 122 -8.84 -4.15 -13.15
C ASP A 122 -8.12 -3.93 -14.50
N TYR A 123 -7.11 -3.05 -14.54
CA TYR A 123 -6.36 -2.76 -15.77
C TYR A 123 -5.52 -3.94 -16.28
N PHE A 124 -5.11 -4.89 -15.45
CA PHE A 124 -4.39 -6.07 -15.94
C PHE A 124 -5.30 -6.98 -16.76
N GLU A 125 -6.56 -7.10 -16.36
CA GLU A 125 -7.58 -7.89 -17.02
C GLU A 125 -8.10 -7.19 -18.28
N ARG A 126 -8.22 -5.85 -18.23
CA ARG A 126 -8.89 -5.07 -19.29
C ARG A 126 -7.97 -4.44 -20.32
N VAL A 127 -6.75 -4.08 -19.93
CA VAL A 127 -5.85 -3.24 -20.74
C VAL A 127 -4.56 -3.97 -21.07
N GLN A 128 -3.90 -4.54 -20.06
CA GLN A 128 -2.60 -5.15 -20.24
C GLN A 128 -2.70 -6.54 -20.86
N ARG A 129 -1.71 -6.89 -21.68
CA ARG A 129 -1.64 -8.18 -22.39
C ARG A 129 -0.29 -8.88 -22.28
N ASP A 130 0.78 -8.12 -22.06
CA ASP A 130 2.16 -8.63 -22.05
C ASP A 130 2.86 -8.47 -20.69
N ILE A 131 2.23 -7.79 -19.73
CA ILE A 131 2.74 -7.62 -18.37
C ILE A 131 1.76 -8.19 -17.35
N SER A 132 2.30 -8.71 -16.24
CA SER A 132 1.52 -9.30 -15.15
C SER A 132 1.57 -8.44 -13.87
N PRO A 133 0.65 -8.65 -12.91
CA PRO A 133 0.75 -8.05 -11.59
C PRO A 133 2.10 -8.29 -10.91
N ASN A 134 2.69 -9.48 -11.10
CA ASN A 134 4.00 -9.83 -10.57
C ASN A 134 5.12 -8.95 -11.16
N MET A 135 5.13 -8.72 -12.49
CA MET A 135 6.11 -7.84 -13.13
C MET A 135 6.02 -6.40 -12.61
N ARG A 136 4.82 -5.91 -12.29
CA ARG A 136 4.64 -4.61 -11.62
C ARG A 136 5.20 -4.64 -10.21
N GLY A 137 4.93 -5.69 -9.42
CA GLY A 137 5.51 -5.86 -8.08
C GLY A 137 7.04 -5.81 -8.11
N ILE A 138 7.67 -6.51 -9.06
CA ILE A 138 9.13 -6.48 -9.28
C ILE A 138 9.63 -5.08 -9.64
N LEU A 139 8.92 -4.37 -10.52
CA LEU A 139 9.27 -2.99 -10.85
C LEU A 139 9.23 -2.08 -9.62
N VAL A 140 8.14 -2.15 -8.82
CA VAL A 140 7.98 -1.30 -7.64
C VAL A 140 9.03 -1.64 -6.57
N ASP A 141 9.32 -2.93 -6.34
CA ASP A 141 10.38 -3.36 -5.42
C ASP A 141 11.74 -2.81 -5.85
N TRP A 142 12.07 -2.87 -7.15
CA TRP A 142 13.29 -2.25 -7.67
C TRP A 142 13.30 -0.72 -7.53
N LEU A 143 12.18 -0.04 -7.77
CA LEU A 143 12.09 1.41 -7.59
C LEU A 143 12.31 1.84 -6.13
N VAL A 144 12.00 1.00 -5.14
CA VAL A 144 12.35 1.26 -3.73
C VAL A 144 13.87 1.31 -3.56
N GLU A 145 14.62 0.43 -4.21
CA GLU A 145 16.09 0.45 -4.19
C GLU A 145 16.64 1.70 -4.88
N VAL A 146 16.06 2.10 -6.03
CA VAL A 146 16.43 3.34 -6.73
C VAL A 146 16.19 4.55 -5.83
N ALA A 147 15.06 4.59 -5.12
CA ALA A 147 14.75 5.66 -4.18
C ALA A 147 15.75 5.70 -3.01
N GLU A 148 16.18 4.56 -2.46
CA GLU A 148 17.21 4.53 -1.41
C GLU A 148 18.60 4.96 -1.94
N GLU A 149 18.99 4.54 -3.15
CA GLU A 149 20.27 4.89 -3.77
C GLU A 149 20.38 6.41 -3.99
N TYR A 150 19.32 7.03 -4.49
CA TYR A 150 19.25 8.49 -4.71
C TYR A 150 18.72 9.27 -3.51
N LYS A 151 18.44 8.59 -2.39
CA LYS A 151 17.92 9.18 -1.15
C LYS A 151 16.67 10.04 -1.36
N LEU A 152 15.79 9.58 -2.23
CA LEU A 152 14.54 10.24 -2.56
C LEU A 152 13.55 10.15 -1.38
N LEU A 153 12.67 11.13 -1.29
CA LEU A 153 11.56 11.14 -0.36
C LEU A 153 10.61 9.97 -0.66
N SER A 154 10.00 9.45 0.40
CA SER A 154 8.97 8.41 0.27
C SER A 154 7.73 8.94 -0.51
N ASP A 155 7.45 10.25 -0.48
CA ASP A 155 6.42 10.88 -1.32
C ASP A 155 6.73 10.76 -2.81
N THR A 156 8.00 10.93 -3.21
CA THR A 156 8.47 10.73 -4.58
C THR A 156 8.18 9.30 -5.05
N LEU A 157 8.43 8.29 -4.22
CA LEU A 157 8.10 6.89 -4.53
C LEU A 157 6.58 6.70 -4.73
N HIS A 158 5.75 7.21 -3.81
CA HIS A 158 4.29 7.07 -3.90
C HIS A 158 3.71 7.74 -5.16
N LEU A 159 4.21 8.93 -5.49
CA LEU A 159 3.83 9.64 -6.73
C LEU A 159 4.27 8.86 -7.97
N SER A 160 5.48 8.31 -7.97
CA SER A 160 6.01 7.49 -9.07
C SER A 160 5.07 6.32 -9.37
N VAL A 161 4.68 5.56 -8.34
CA VAL A 161 3.76 4.41 -8.48
C VAL A 161 2.39 4.87 -8.97
N THR A 162 1.88 5.99 -8.45
CA THR A 162 0.61 6.57 -8.91
C THR A 162 0.64 6.91 -10.41
N TYR A 163 1.75 7.43 -10.92
CA TYR A 163 1.89 7.75 -12.34
C TYR A 163 1.95 6.48 -13.20
N ILE A 164 2.67 5.46 -12.74
CA ILE A 164 2.75 4.15 -13.39
C ILE A 164 1.35 3.55 -13.52
N ASP A 165 0.61 3.44 -12.42
CA ASP A 165 -0.69 2.76 -12.42
C ASP A 165 -1.73 3.52 -13.25
N ARG A 166 -1.77 4.86 -13.16
CA ARG A 166 -2.65 5.68 -14.02
C ARG A 166 -2.33 5.48 -15.49
N PHE A 167 -1.04 5.36 -15.85
CA PHE A 167 -0.63 5.12 -17.22
C PHE A 167 -1.06 3.72 -17.71
N LEU A 168 -0.77 2.68 -16.92
CA LEU A 168 -1.14 1.30 -17.23
C LEU A 168 -2.66 1.08 -17.27
N SER A 169 -3.43 1.96 -16.62
CA SER A 169 -4.89 1.93 -16.65
C SER A 169 -5.51 2.27 -18.01
N MET A 170 -4.74 2.88 -18.91
CA MET A 170 -5.25 3.39 -20.20
C MET A 170 -4.35 3.03 -21.38
N ASN A 171 -3.10 2.62 -21.14
CA ASN A 171 -2.13 2.32 -22.19
C ASN A 171 -1.56 0.91 -21.98
N ALA A 172 -1.78 0.04 -22.96
CA ALA A 172 -1.10 -1.24 -23.00
C ALA A 172 0.39 -1.02 -23.26
N ILE A 173 1.25 -1.67 -22.48
CA ILE A 173 2.71 -1.60 -22.64
C ILE A 173 3.28 -3.00 -22.84
N ILE A 174 4.37 -3.09 -23.59
CA ILE A 174 5.17 -4.31 -23.69
C ILE A 174 6.17 -4.38 -22.53
N ARG A 175 6.49 -5.58 -22.07
CA ARG A 175 7.35 -5.81 -20.90
C ARG A 175 8.72 -5.11 -20.97
N GLN A 176 9.28 -4.97 -22.18
CA GLN A 176 10.57 -4.32 -22.44
C GLN A 176 10.58 -2.82 -22.13
N ASN A 177 9.40 -2.17 -22.16
CA ASN A 177 9.25 -0.74 -21.89
C ASN A 177 8.77 -0.47 -20.45
N LEU A 178 8.49 -1.51 -19.66
CA LEU A 178 7.96 -1.36 -18.31
C LEU A 178 8.98 -0.67 -17.38
N GLN A 179 10.27 -1.03 -17.47
CA GLN A 179 11.31 -0.35 -16.70
C GLN A 179 11.50 1.11 -17.14
N LEU A 180 11.44 1.41 -18.46
CA LEU A 180 11.47 2.77 -18.98
C LEU A 180 10.33 3.63 -18.41
N LEU A 181 9.10 3.09 -18.37
CA LEU A 181 7.96 3.75 -17.73
C LEU A 181 8.24 4.02 -16.24
N GLY A 182 8.79 3.04 -15.52
CA GLY A 182 9.11 3.17 -14.10
C GLY A 182 10.09 4.29 -13.79
N VAL A 183 11.27 4.28 -14.43
CA VAL A 183 12.29 5.31 -14.19
C VAL A 183 11.85 6.69 -14.65
N THR A 184 11.10 6.77 -15.74
CA THR A 184 10.57 8.05 -16.22
C THR A 184 9.51 8.60 -15.27
N SER A 185 8.66 7.73 -14.71
CA SER A 185 7.67 8.13 -13.70
C SER A 185 8.36 8.66 -12.44
N MET A 186 9.45 8.03 -12.02
CA MET A 186 10.26 8.48 -10.88
C MET A 186 11.03 9.77 -11.15
N LEU A 187 11.56 9.96 -12.36
CA LEU A 187 12.14 11.24 -12.79
C LEU A 187 11.12 12.38 -12.67
N ILE A 188 9.89 12.17 -13.16
CA ILE A 188 8.83 13.18 -13.08
C ILE A 188 8.42 13.44 -11.63
N ALA A 189 8.25 12.39 -10.82
CA ALA A 189 7.93 12.53 -9.40
C ALA A 189 9.04 13.30 -8.65
N ALA A 190 10.31 12.99 -8.93
CA ALA A 190 11.44 13.66 -8.32
C ALA A 190 11.46 15.15 -8.69
N LYS A 191 11.26 15.49 -9.97
CA LYS A 191 11.15 16.89 -10.41
C LYS A 191 10.00 17.66 -9.75
N TYR A 192 8.96 16.96 -9.30
CA TYR A 192 7.79 17.56 -8.67
C TYR A 192 7.98 17.75 -7.16
N GLU A 193 8.59 16.79 -6.47
CA GLU A 193 8.62 16.72 -5.00
C GLU A 193 9.99 17.06 -4.38
N GLU A 194 11.10 16.78 -5.08
CA GLU A 194 12.44 16.95 -4.52
C GLU A 194 12.95 18.39 -4.63
N ILE A 195 13.66 18.85 -3.59
CA ILE A 195 14.38 20.14 -3.63
C ILE A 195 15.49 20.11 -4.69
N SER A 196 16.12 18.95 -4.87
CA SER A 196 17.22 18.76 -5.82
C SER A 196 17.07 17.39 -6.48
N PRO A 197 16.26 17.28 -7.55
CA PRO A 197 16.01 16.02 -8.22
C PRO A 197 17.27 15.51 -8.96
N PRO A 198 17.45 14.17 -9.07
CA PRO A 198 18.47 13.61 -9.95
C PRO A 198 18.28 14.03 -11.41
N HIS A 199 19.38 14.08 -12.15
CA HIS A 199 19.37 14.43 -13.57
C HIS A 199 18.90 13.24 -14.41
N VAL A 200 18.54 13.50 -15.67
CA VAL A 200 18.10 12.44 -16.60
C VAL A 200 19.19 11.39 -16.80
N GLU A 201 20.45 11.83 -16.81
CA GLU A 201 21.64 11.01 -16.94
C GLU A 201 21.78 10.01 -15.77
N ASP A 202 21.36 10.40 -14.56
CA ASP A 202 21.36 9.50 -13.40
C ASP A 202 20.36 8.35 -13.62
N PHE A 203 19.16 8.64 -14.11
CA PHE A 203 18.18 7.61 -14.45
C PHE A 203 18.60 6.74 -15.65
N CYS A 204 19.38 7.28 -16.59
CA CYS A 204 20.00 6.45 -17.63
C CYS A 204 21.03 5.50 -16.99
N TYR A 205 21.87 6.03 -16.09
CA TYR A 205 22.91 5.27 -15.41
C TYR A 205 22.35 4.12 -14.55
N ILE A 206 21.31 4.36 -13.75
CA ILE A 206 20.73 3.32 -12.87
C ILE A 206 20.09 2.17 -13.64
N THR A 207 19.66 2.42 -14.88
CA THR A 207 19.18 1.39 -15.82
C THR A 207 20.30 0.71 -16.59
N ASP A 208 21.56 0.86 -16.16
CA ASP A 208 22.75 0.36 -16.87
C ASP A 208 22.88 0.88 -18.29
N ASN A 209 22.38 2.09 -18.55
CA ASN A 209 22.25 2.66 -19.89
C ASN A 209 21.45 1.77 -20.86
N THR A 210 20.53 0.95 -20.35
CA THR A 210 19.55 0.22 -21.18
C THR A 210 18.74 1.19 -22.03
N TYR A 211 18.46 2.38 -21.49
CA TYR A 211 17.76 3.45 -22.18
C TYR A 211 18.66 4.67 -22.34
N THR A 212 18.55 5.30 -23.50
CA THR A 212 19.22 6.54 -23.81
C THR A 212 18.47 7.73 -23.21
N ARG A 213 19.19 8.84 -23.00
CA ARG A 213 18.59 10.12 -22.58
C ARG A 213 17.42 10.53 -23.47
N ALA A 214 17.53 10.33 -24.78
CA ALA A 214 16.47 10.68 -25.73
C ALA A 214 15.19 9.87 -25.51
N GLU A 215 15.31 8.58 -25.18
CA GLU A 215 14.17 7.72 -24.88
C GLU A 215 13.48 8.11 -23.58
N VAL A 216 14.26 8.39 -22.53
CA VAL A 216 13.71 8.85 -21.24
C VAL A 216 12.99 10.19 -21.39
N VAL A 217 13.60 11.17 -22.08
CA VAL A 217 12.97 12.49 -22.33
C VAL A 217 11.72 12.36 -23.20
N LYS A 218 11.73 11.47 -24.19
CA LYS A 218 10.55 11.22 -25.04
C LYS A 218 9.41 10.58 -24.23
N MET A 219 9.73 9.60 -23.38
CA MET A 219 8.75 8.97 -22.51
C MET A 219 8.21 9.98 -21.49
N GLU A 220 9.05 10.87 -20.96
CA GLU A 220 8.65 11.93 -20.03
C GLU A 220 7.62 12.85 -20.68
N ALA A 221 7.90 13.35 -21.87
CA ALA A 221 6.96 14.20 -22.61
C ALA A 221 5.63 13.48 -22.90
N TYR A 222 5.68 12.19 -23.23
CA TYR A 222 4.48 11.37 -23.45
C TYR A 222 3.67 11.21 -22.16
N LEU A 223 4.32 10.87 -21.04
CA LEU A 223 3.66 10.65 -19.75
C LEU A 223 3.05 11.93 -19.19
N LEU A 224 3.75 13.07 -19.26
CA LEU A 224 3.22 14.37 -18.84
C LEU A 224 1.99 14.79 -19.65
N LYS A 225 2.03 14.58 -20.98
CA LYS A 225 0.88 14.84 -21.86
C LYS A 225 -0.29 13.93 -21.53
N PHE A 226 -0.04 12.64 -21.26
CA PHE A 226 -1.06 11.69 -20.86
C PHE A 226 -1.72 12.09 -19.53
N LEU A 227 -0.92 12.43 -18.52
CA LEU A 227 -1.40 12.88 -17.21
C LEU A 227 -2.04 14.28 -17.24
N LYS A 228 -2.00 14.97 -18.38
CA LYS A 228 -2.46 16.36 -18.55
C LYS A 228 -1.82 17.29 -17.51
N PHE A 229 -0.57 17.00 -17.14
CA PHE A 229 0.18 17.70 -16.08
C PHE A 229 -0.51 17.70 -14.70
N GLU A 230 -1.47 16.80 -14.45
CA GLU A 230 -2.11 16.62 -13.15
C GLU A 230 -1.25 15.72 -12.23
N MET A 231 -0.16 16.29 -11.70
CA MET A 231 0.86 15.55 -10.94
C MET A 231 0.57 15.46 -9.43
N GLY A 232 -0.07 16.48 -8.85
CA GLY A 232 -0.35 16.57 -7.40
C GLY A 232 -1.52 15.70 -6.92
N ASN A 233 -1.47 14.38 -7.14
CA ASN A 233 -2.46 13.47 -6.59
C ASN A 233 -2.18 13.18 -5.10
N PRO A 234 -3.21 13.18 -4.23
CA PRO A 234 -3.04 12.72 -2.86
C PRO A 234 -2.64 11.23 -2.84
N THR A 235 -1.68 10.90 -1.98
CA THR A 235 -1.18 9.53 -1.80
C THR A 235 -1.54 8.99 -0.43
N VAL A 236 -1.30 7.70 -0.19
CA VAL A 236 -1.46 7.07 1.13
C VAL A 236 -0.69 7.86 2.18
N LYS A 237 0.55 8.23 1.87
CA LYS A 237 1.42 9.02 2.74
C LYS A 237 0.85 10.40 3.07
N THR A 238 0.17 11.06 2.13
CA THR A 238 -0.50 12.35 2.34
C THR A 238 -1.51 12.27 3.48
N PHE A 239 -2.37 11.25 3.48
CA PHE A 239 -3.37 11.03 4.54
C PHE A 239 -2.74 10.49 5.82
N LEU A 240 -1.73 9.63 5.70
CA LEU A 240 -1.07 9.01 6.84
C LEU A 240 -0.41 10.02 7.77
N ARG A 241 0.26 11.06 7.23
CA ARG A 241 0.85 12.15 8.03
C ARG A 241 -0.15 12.80 9.00
N ARG A 242 -1.42 12.90 8.58
CA ARG A 242 -2.50 13.43 9.43
C ARG A 242 -3.00 12.38 10.42
N LEU A 243 -3.30 11.17 9.94
CA LEU A 243 -3.89 10.11 10.77
C LEU A 243 -2.95 9.62 11.87
N THR A 244 -1.62 9.60 11.62
CA THR A 244 -0.63 9.23 12.65
C THR A 244 -0.70 10.14 13.87
N ARG A 245 -0.93 11.46 13.68
CA ARG A 245 -1.08 12.40 14.80
C ARG A 245 -2.27 12.06 15.68
N PHE A 246 -3.40 11.72 15.07
CA PHE A 246 -4.60 11.32 15.82
C PHE A 246 -4.44 9.94 16.48
N ALA A 247 -3.67 9.04 15.87
CA ALA A 247 -3.38 7.72 16.42
C ALA A 247 -2.44 7.76 17.63
N GLN A 248 -1.53 8.74 17.69
CA GLN A 248 -0.56 8.92 18.78
C GLN A 248 -1.17 9.60 20.03
N GLY A 249 -2.34 10.25 19.90
CA GLY A 249 -2.94 11.03 20.99
C GLY A 249 -2.12 12.26 21.38
N ASN A 250 -2.37 12.83 22.57
CA ASN A 250 -1.65 14.00 23.11
C ASN A 250 -0.27 13.66 23.73
N ASN A 251 0.37 12.57 23.31
CA ASN A 251 1.69 12.25 23.83
C ASN A 251 2.69 13.34 23.42
N GLU A 252 3.36 13.95 24.40
CA GLU A 252 4.38 14.99 24.16
C GLU A 252 5.55 14.50 23.31
N THR A 253 5.76 13.17 23.24
CA THR A 253 6.77 12.54 22.39
C THR A 253 6.12 11.74 21.26
N PRO A 254 6.54 11.96 20.00
CA PRO A 254 6.02 11.18 18.87
C PRO A 254 6.41 9.72 19.02
N ASP A 255 5.43 8.82 18.91
CA ASP A 255 5.69 7.40 18.79
C ASP A 255 6.27 7.09 17.42
N LEU A 256 7.60 7.23 17.33
CA LEU A 256 8.35 6.94 16.11
C LEU A 256 8.26 5.47 15.68
N GLU A 257 7.95 4.54 16.60
CA GLU A 257 7.77 3.13 16.22
C GLU A 257 6.47 2.97 15.44
N LEU A 258 5.36 3.53 15.94
CA LEU A 258 4.09 3.60 15.21
C LEU A 258 4.23 4.31 13.87
N GLU A 259 4.93 5.44 13.84
CA GLU A 259 5.14 6.21 12.61
C GLU A 259 5.92 5.42 11.55
N PHE A 260 7.09 4.87 11.90
CA PHE A 260 7.89 4.10 10.95
C PHE A 260 7.21 2.81 10.53
N LEU A 261 6.51 2.12 11.44
CA LEU A 261 5.73 0.93 11.10
C LEU A 261 4.61 1.28 10.11
N SER A 262 3.95 2.42 10.31
CA SER A 262 2.94 2.89 9.39
C SER A 262 3.51 3.22 8.00
N TYR A 263 4.68 3.85 7.93
CA TYR A 263 5.35 4.06 6.64
C TYR A 263 5.76 2.74 5.97
N TYR A 264 6.24 1.77 6.73
CA TYR A 264 6.56 0.43 6.22
C TYR A 264 5.33 -0.25 5.60
N LEU A 265 4.21 -0.29 6.32
CA LEU A 265 2.98 -0.92 5.83
C LEU A 265 2.37 -0.15 4.65
N ALA A 266 2.47 1.18 4.63
CA ALA A 266 2.05 1.98 3.49
C ALA A 266 2.89 1.70 2.24
N GLU A 267 4.22 1.58 2.36
CA GLU A 267 5.07 1.21 1.23
C GLU A 267 4.81 -0.24 0.78
N LEU A 268 4.60 -1.20 1.71
CA LEU A 268 4.19 -2.56 1.34
C LEU A 268 2.90 -2.56 0.49
N SER A 269 1.94 -1.70 0.80
CA SER A 269 0.70 -1.59 0.03
C SER A 269 0.93 -1.23 -1.45
N LEU A 270 2.07 -0.59 -1.78
CA LEU A 270 2.43 -0.26 -3.16
C LEU A 270 2.79 -1.50 -3.99
N LEU A 271 3.21 -2.60 -3.36
CA LEU A 271 3.60 -3.84 -4.06
C LEU A 271 2.39 -4.61 -4.60
N ASP A 272 1.30 -4.66 -3.82
CA ASP A 272 0.11 -5.44 -4.19
C ASP A 272 -0.88 -4.62 -5.01
N TYR A 273 -1.15 -5.10 -6.21
CA TYR A 273 -2.13 -4.54 -7.13
C TYR A 273 -3.55 -4.48 -6.55
N CYS A 274 -3.92 -5.40 -5.66
CA CYS A 274 -5.23 -5.40 -5.00
C CYS A 274 -5.47 -4.13 -4.16
N CYS A 275 -4.43 -3.45 -3.71
CA CYS A 275 -4.58 -2.20 -2.95
C CYS A 275 -5.15 -1.04 -3.81
N LEU A 276 -5.08 -1.11 -5.14
CA LEU A 276 -5.56 -0.05 -6.05
C LEU A 276 -7.08 0.12 -6.03
N GLN A 277 -7.83 -0.89 -5.60
CA GLN A 277 -9.28 -0.81 -5.49
C GLN A 277 -9.73 0.18 -4.41
N PHE A 278 -8.88 0.44 -3.41
CA PHE A 278 -9.17 1.33 -2.30
C PHE A 278 -8.74 2.77 -2.56
N LEU A 279 -9.35 3.72 -1.85
CA LEU A 279 -8.90 5.11 -1.83
C LEU A 279 -7.62 5.23 -0.98
N PRO A 280 -6.68 6.14 -1.33
CA PRO A 280 -5.49 6.39 -0.53
C PRO A 280 -5.77 6.67 0.95
N SER A 281 -6.84 7.41 1.29
CA SER A 281 -7.24 7.66 2.67
C SER A 281 -7.69 6.40 3.41
N LEU A 282 -8.39 5.49 2.73
CA LEU A 282 -8.81 4.20 3.30
C LEU A 282 -7.61 3.30 3.56
N VAL A 283 -6.65 3.24 2.61
CA VAL A 283 -5.38 2.52 2.79
C VAL A 283 -4.61 3.09 3.98
N ALA A 284 -4.55 4.42 4.13
CA ALA A 284 -3.89 5.06 5.27
C ALA A 284 -4.56 4.71 6.61
N SER A 285 -5.90 4.67 6.66
CA SER A 285 -6.63 4.22 7.85
C SER A 285 -6.39 2.74 8.18
N ALA A 286 -6.35 1.87 7.16
CA ALA A 286 -6.05 0.45 7.33
C ALA A 286 -4.62 0.23 7.84
N VAL A 287 -3.66 1.01 7.34
CA VAL A 287 -2.28 1.04 7.83
C VAL A 287 -2.23 1.42 9.31
N ILE A 288 -2.91 2.49 9.72
CA ILE A 288 -2.93 2.92 11.13
C ILE A 288 -3.56 1.85 12.04
N PHE A 289 -4.68 1.25 11.62
CA PHE A 289 -5.30 0.13 12.33
C PHE A 289 -4.26 -0.98 12.54
N LEU A 290 -3.59 -1.40 11.46
CA LEU A 290 -2.68 -2.54 11.50
C LEU A 290 -1.40 -2.24 12.29
N SER A 291 -0.88 -1.01 12.21
CA SER A 291 0.24 -0.57 13.02
C SER A 291 -0.08 -0.64 14.51
N ARG A 292 -1.25 -0.12 14.93
CA ARG A 292 -1.72 -0.19 16.32
C ARG A 292 -1.91 -1.64 16.77
N PHE A 293 -2.49 -2.48 15.93
CA PHE A 293 -2.67 -3.90 16.22
C PHE A 293 -1.33 -4.64 16.39
N THR A 294 -0.33 -4.34 15.56
CA THR A 294 1.00 -4.97 15.63
C THR A 294 1.73 -4.58 16.92
N ILE A 295 1.67 -3.30 17.32
CA ILE A 295 2.35 -2.80 18.53
C ILE A 295 1.60 -3.19 19.80
N GLN A 296 0.26 -3.16 19.76
CA GLN A 296 -0.63 -3.38 20.91
C GLN A 296 -1.72 -4.40 20.58
N PRO A 297 -1.40 -5.70 20.43
CA PRO A 297 -2.37 -6.71 19.98
C PRO A 297 -3.54 -6.93 20.94
N ASN A 298 -3.37 -6.58 22.22
CA ASN A 298 -4.37 -6.72 23.27
C ASN A 298 -5.33 -5.53 23.37
N LEU A 299 -5.09 -4.44 22.64
CA LEU A 299 -5.94 -3.26 22.63
C LEU A 299 -6.75 -3.21 21.33
N HIS A 300 -7.96 -2.67 21.40
CA HIS A 300 -8.74 -2.41 20.19
C HIS A 300 -7.99 -1.41 19.29
N PRO A 301 -7.62 -1.79 18.05
CA PRO A 301 -6.76 -0.97 17.20
C PRO A 301 -7.48 0.25 16.60
N TRP A 302 -8.80 0.26 16.63
CA TRP A 302 -9.63 1.37 16.16
C TRP A 302 -10.18 2.19 17.34
N SER A 303 -10.19 3.52 17.23
CA SER A 303 -10.73 4.43 18.25
C SER A 303 -11.78 5.36 17.66
N GLN A 304 -12.60 6.00 18.51
CA GLN A 304 -13.63 6.94 18.07
C GLN A 304 -13.03 8.14 17.33
N ALA A 305 -11.86 8.61 17.75
CA ALA A 305 -11.10 9.63 17.03
C ALA A 305 -10.78 9.22 15.58
N LEU A 306 -10.35 7.96 15.34
CA LEU A 306 -10.09 7.48 13.98
C LEU A 306 -11.36 7.45 13.13
N THR A 307 -12.50 7.07 13.71
CA THR A 307 -13.81 7.16 13.02
C THR A 307 -14.12 8.61 12.63
N HIS A 308 -13.99 9.54 13.57
CA HIS A 308 -14.32 10.96 13.36
C HIS A 308 -13.43 11.60 12.28
N TYR A 309 -12.11 11.47 12.40
CA TYR A 309 -11.17 12.16 11.52
C TYR A 309 -10.94 11.46 10.17
N SER A 310 -11.11 10.15 10.09
CA SER A 310 -11.01 9.43 8.80
C SER A 310 -12.35 9.34 8.08
N GLY A 311 -13.48 9.47 8.77
CA GLY A 311 -14.81 9.29 8.21
C GLY A 311 -15.13 7.85 7.81
N TYR A 312 -14.31 6.87 8.21
CA TYR A 312 -14.53 5.45 7.98
C TYR A 312 -14.94 4.74 9.26
N LYS A 313 -15.63 3.62 9.11
CA LYS A 313 -15.90 2.67 10.18
C LYS A 313 -14.91 1.51 10.17
N PRO A 314 -14.79 0.75 11.26
CA PRO A 314 -13.98 -0.47 11.27
C PRO A 314 -14.36 -1.45 10.16
N SER A 315 -15.67 -1.61 9.89
CA SER A 315 -16.13 -2.50 8.81
C SER A 315 -15.61 -2.08 7.43
N ASP A 316 -15.46 -0.78 7.19
CA ASP A 316 -15.09 -0.23 5.89
C ASP A 316 -13.62 -0.52 5.53
N VAL A 317 -12.75 -0.59 6.54
CA VAL A 317 -11.30 -0.82 6.35
C VAL A 317 -10.93 -2.30 6.34
N ARG A 318 -11.85 -3.20 6.71
CA ARG A 318 -11.60 -4.64 6.93
C ARG A 318 -10.82 -5.29 5.80
N ASP A 319 -11.33 -5.24 4.58
CA ASP A 319 -10.71 -5.93 3.45
C ASP A 319 -9.31 -5.40 3.14
N CYS A 320 -9.11 -4.08 3.28
CA CYS A 320 -7.81 -3.44 3.08
C CYS A 320 -6.82 -3.85 4.17
N VAL A 321 -7.26 -3.87 5.44
CA VAL A 321 -6.44 -4.33 6.58
C VAL A 321 -5.97 -5.77 6.35
N LEU A 322 -6.86 -6.67 5.93
CA LEU A 322 -6.51 -8.08 5.69
C LEU A 322 -5.49 -8.23 4.55
N ILE A 323 -5.62 -7.47 3.47
CA ILE A 323 -4.65 -7.49 2.36
C ILE A 323 -3.26 -7.01 2.84
N ILE A 324 -3.21 -5.90 3.58
CA ILE A 324 -1.94 -5.37 4.09
C ILE A 324 -1.34 -6.28 5.17
N HIS A 325 -2.18 -6.94 5.97
CA HIS A 325 -1.75 -7.93 6.96
C HIS A 325 -1.11 -9.16 6.30
N ASP A 326 -1.69 -9.66 5.22
CA ASP A 326 -1.08 -10.72 4.41
C ASP A 326 0.27 -10.31 3.82
N LEU A 327 0.42 -9.04 3.41
CA LEU A 327 1.71 -8.49 2.98
C LEU A 327 2.71 -8.43 4.14
N GLN A 328 2.30 -7.93 5.31
CA GLN A 328 3.16 -7.86 6.50
C GLN A 328 3.66 -9.25 6.92
N LEU A 329 2.77 -10.25 6.91
CA LEU A 329 3.09 -11.65 7.22
C LEU A 329 3.78 -12.40 6.07
N SER A 330 4.07 -11.72 4.95
CA SER A 330 4.71 -12.30 3.77
C SER A 330 3.95 -13.49 3.17
N ARG A 331 2.62 -13.54 3.35
CA ARG A 331 1.72 -14.47 2.64
C ARG A 331 1.52 -14.02 1.19
N ARG A 332 1.76 -12.74 0.92
CA ARG A 332 1.76 -12.10 -0.40
C ARG A 332 3.09 -11.40 -0.65
N GLY A 333 3.59 -11.47 -1.88
CA GLY A 333 4.82 -10.76 -2.27
C GLY A 333 6.05 -11.17 -1.45
N CYS A 334 6.19 -12.45 -1.10
CA CYS A 334 7.30 -12.96 -0.29
C CYS A 334 8.67 -12.81 -0.95
N ASP A 335 8.70 -12.75 -2.28
CA ASP A 335 9.93 -12.67 -3.07
C ASP A 335 10.37 -11.21 -3.33
N LEU A 336 9.64 -10.22 -2.79
CA LEU A 336 9.90 -8.79 -2.92
C LEU A 336 10.49 -8.27 -1.60
N PHE A 337 11.78 -7.91 -1.61
CA PHE A 337 12.56 -7.74 -0.38
C PHE A 337 12.95 -6.29 -0.09
N ALA A 338 12.95 -5.39 -1.08
CA ALA A 338 13.57 -4.08 -0.96
C ALA A 338 12.96 -3.26 0.18
N ILE A 339 11.63 -3.28 0.31
CA ILE A 339 10.92 -2.56 1.38
C ILE A 339 11.25 -3.16 2.74
N ARG A 340 11.27 -4.50 2.86
CA ARG A 340 11.57 -5.19 4.12
C ARG A 340 12.98 -4.89 4.59
N GLU A 341 13.96 -4.94 3.68
CA GLU A 341 15.35 -4.62 3.99
C GLU A 341 15.57 -3.12 4.26
N LYS A 342 14.84 -2.22 3.58
CA LYS A 342 14.81 -0.79 3.89
C LYS A 342 14.41 -0.55 5.35
N TYR A 343 13.26 -1.08 5.77
CA TYR A 343 12.70 -0.85 7.11
C TYR A 343 13.30 -1.72 8.22
N LYS A 344 14.23 -2.62 7.87
CA LYS A 344 15.06 -3.37 8.82
C LYS A 344 16.22 -2.53 9.36
N GLN A 345 16.54 -1.42 8.69
CA GLN A 345 17.63 -0.53 9.10
C GLN A 345 17.30 0.15 10.43
N HIS A 346 18.33 0.37 11.26
CA HIS A 346 18.19 1.02 12.57
C HIS A 346 17.62 2.44 12.51
N LYS A 347 17.79 3.14 11.36
CA LYS A 347 17.20 4.47 11.11
C LYS A 347 15.66 4.46 11.14
N PHE A 348 15.05 3.30 10.92
CA PHE A 348 13.60 3.08 10.98
C PHE A 348 13.19 2.19 12.17
N LYS A 349 14.00 2.15 13.24
CA LYS A 349 13.74 1.30 14.43
C LYS A 349 13.56 -0.19 14.15
N CYS A 350 14.04 -0.68 12.99
CA CYS A 350 13.91 -2.08 12.59
C CYS A 350 12.44 -2.59 12.56
N VAL A 351 11.47 -1.72 12.27
CA VAL A 351 10.03 -2.03 12.35
C VAL A 351 9.58 -3.20 11.47
N SER A 352 10.32 -3.52 10.41
CA SER A 352 10.01 -4.69 9.57
C SER A 352 10.26 -6.04 10.28
N LEU A 353 10.98 -6.04 11.41
CA LEU A 353 11.19 -7.21 12.27
C LEU A 353 10.09 -7.41 13.32
N LEU A 354 9.13 -6.48 13.43
CA LEU A 354 8.01 -6.61 14.35
C LEU A 354 7.05 -7.70 13.86
N SER A 355 6.76 -8.65 14.75
CA SER A 355 5.83 -9.76 14.47
C SER A 355 4.40 -9.35 14.81
N SER A 356 3.53 -9.34 13.82
CA SER A 356 2.08 -9.23 14.02
C SER A 356 1.49 -10.60 14.37
N GLN A 357 0.39 -10.62 15.13
CA GLN A 357 -0.38 -11.85 15.37
C GLN A 357 -0.90 -12.39 14.02
N PRO A 358 -0.97 -13.73 13.85
CA PRO A 358 -1.31 -14.32 12.56
C PRO A 358 -2.76 -14.07 12.13
N GLU A 359 -3.65 -13.80 13.08
CA GLU A 359 -5.07 -13.55 12.83
C GLU A 359 -5.52 -12.29 13.58
N ILE A 360 -6.36 -11.50 12.91
CA ILE A 360 -7.01 -10.33 13.50
C ILE A 360 -8.42 -10.76 13.91
N PRO A 361 -8.82 -10.59 15.19
CA PRO A 361 -10.16 -10.95 15.62
C PRO A 361 -11.24 -10.21 14.82
N ASP A 362 -12.22 -10.94 14.27
CA ASP A 362 -13.36 -10.33 13.53
C ASP A 362 -14.12 -9.31 14.39
N SER A 363 -14.07 -9.47 15.71
CA SER A 363 -14.65 -8.53 16.66
C SER A 363 -14.09 -7.11 16.57
N TYR A 364 -12.89 -6.91 16.03
CA TYR A 364 -12.28 -5.58 15.86
C TYR A 364 -12.85 -4.81 14.66
N PHE A 365 -13.63 -5.47 13.81
CA PHE A 365 -14.32 -4.86 12.66
C PHE A 365 -15.82 -4.64 12.94
N ASP A 366 -16.27 -4.87 14.17
CA ASP A 366 -17.67 -4.69 14.57
C ASP A 366 -17.94 -3.22 14.93
N ASP A 367 -18.78 -2.57 14.11
CA ASP A 367 -19.18 -1.18 14.27
C ASP A 367 -19.85 -0.87 15.63
N SER A 368 -20.37 -1.88 16.33
CA SER A 368 -21.11 -1.70 17.58
C SER A 368 -20.24 -1.57 18.84
N LYS A 369 -18.91 -1.73 18.71
CA LYS A 369 -17.97 -1.85 19.84
C LYS A 369 -17.15 -0.59 20.12
N LEU A 370 -17.53 0.55 19.54
CA LEU A 370 -16.86 1.84 19.69
C LEU A 370 -17.72 2.84 20.46
#